data_AF-A0A536CU40-F1
#
_entry.id   AF-A0A536CU40-F1
#
_cell.length_a   1.000
_cell.length_b   1.000
_cell.length_c   1.000
_cell.angle_alpha   90.00
_cell.angle_beta   90.00
_cell.angle_gamma   90.00
#
_symmetry.space_group_name_H-M   'P 1'
#
loop_
_entity.id
_entity.type
_entity.pdbx_description
1 polymer ?
#
loop_
_entity_poly.entity_id
_entity_poly.type
_entity_poly.pdbx_seq_one_letter_code
_entity_poly.pdbx_strand_id
1 'polypeptide(L)' 'MSHASCGHCGVLIVDHSTMVERGGKTFCCNNCALAMERAQDAPDEVPVATMDTPPERATQR' A
#
# COMPACT_ATOMS: atom_id res chain seq x y z
N MET A 1 27.29 7.25 -0.27
CA MET A 1 26.20 6.31 -0.61
C MET A 1 24.99 7.15 -0.95
N SER A 2 24.40 6.97 -2.14
CA SER A 2 23.12 7.61 -2.47
C SER A 2 22.04 6.99 -1.60
N HIS A 3 21.40 7.79 -0.75
CA HIS A 3 20.25 7.33 0.01
C HIS A 3 19.08 7.09 -0.95
N ALA A 4 18.57 5.85 -0.99
CA ALA A 4 17.41 5.52 -1.81
C ALA A 4 16.15 6.15 -1.21
N SER A 5 15.23 6.61 -2.06
CA SER A 5 13.91 7.07 -1.62
C SER A 5 12.87 6.01 -1.96
N CYS A 6 11.87 5.84 -1.09
CA CYS A 6 10.80 4.89 -1.32
C CYS A 6 10.00 5.28 -2.57
N GLY A 7 9.82 4.35 -3.50
CA GLY A 7 9.05 4.57 -4.71
C GLY A 7 7.59 4.95 -4.45
N HIS A 8 6.99 4.50 -3.35
CA HIS A 8 5.59 4.76 -3.02
C HIS A 8 5.38 6.04 -2.20
N CYS A 9 5.99 6.14 -1.02
CA CYS A 9 5.76 7.28 -0.09
C CYS A 9 6.80 8.40 -0.19
N GLY A 10 7.84 8.25 -1.01
CA GLY A 10 8.83 9.29 -1.29
C GLY A 10 9.83 9.59 -0.16
N VAL A 11 9.69 8.97 1.01
CA VAL A 11 10.60 9.19 2.13
C VAL A 11 11.99 8.60 1.87
N LEU A 12 13.00 9.20 2.50
CA LEU A 12 14.36 8.68 2.49
C LEU A 12 14.44 7.36 3.25
N ILE A 13 15.07 6.35 2.66
CA ILE A 13 15.33 5.06 3.32
C ILE A 13 16.62 5.22 4.11
N VAL A 14 16.48 5.24 5.43
CA VAL A 14 17.61 5.31 6.39
C VAL A 14 17.82 4.00 7.14
N ASP A 15 16.78 3.16 7.23
CA ASP A 15 16.84 1.79 7.72
C ASP A 15 16.53 0.82 6.59
N HIS A 16 17.41 -0.15 6.40
CA HIS A 16 17.36 -1.12 5.32
C HIS A 16 16.79 -2.47 5.77
N SER A 17 16.48 -2.64 7.06
CA SER A 17 15.98 -3.89 7.65
C SER A 17 14.69 -4.41 7.00
N THR A 18 13.86 -3.49 6.49
CA THR A 18 12.56 -3.76 5.87
C THR A 18 12.51 -3.34 4.40
N MET A 19 13.64 -2.88 3.85
CA MET A 19 13.73 -2.43 2.47
C MET A 19 13.49 -3.58 1.51
N VAL A 20 12.64 -3.35 0.50
CA VAL A 20 12.34 -4.34 -0.55
C VAL A 20 12.49 -3.72 -1.92
N GLU A 21 12.92 -4.55 -2.89
CA GLU A 21 12.96 -4.18 -4.30
C GLU A 21 11.93 -4.98 -5.07
N ARG A 22 11.11 -4.29 -5.89
CA ARG A 22 10.12 -4.91 -6.78
C ARG A 22 9.95 -4.10 -8.05
N GLY A 23 9.87 -4.77 -9.20
CA GLY A 23 9.68 -4.09 -10.49
C GLY A 23 10.74 -3.02 -10.79
N GLY A 24 11.97 -3.20 -10.32
CA GLY A 24 13.06 -2.21 -10.48
C GLY A 24 12.93 -0.95 -9.63
N LYS A 25 12.01 -0.92 -8.65
CA LYS A 25 11.85 0.18 -7.69
C LYS A 25 12.18 -0.29 -6.27
N THR A 26 12.69 0.62 -5.46
CA THR A 26 13.02 0.38 -4.05
C THR A 26 11.93 0.95 -3.15
N PHE A 27 11.53 0.21 -2.11
CA PHE A 27 10.49 0.61 -1.16
C PHE A 27 11.00 0.48 0.27
N CYS A 28 10.55 1.37 1.16
CA CYS A 28 10.92 1.32 2.57
C CYS A 28 10.34 0.10 3.29
N CYS A 29 9.24 -0.49 2.81
CA CYS A 29 8.61 -1.68 3.39
C CYS A 29 7.73 -2.43 2.39
N ASN A 30 7.37 -3.66 2.74
CA ASN A 30 6.51 -4.52 1.91
C ASN A 30 5.11 -3.90 1.67
N ASN A 31 4.56 -3.17 2.63
CA ASN A 31 3.26 -2.50 2.48
C ASN A 31 3.30 -1.43 1.39
N CYS A 32 4.39 -0.66 1.31
CA CYS A 32 4.59 0.35 0.27
C CYS A 32 4.72 -0.27 -1.13
N ALA A 33 5.42 -1.41 -1.23
CA ALA A 33 5.52 -2.14 -2.49
C ALA A 33 4.15 -2.62 -2.97
N LEU A 34 3.36 -3.26 -2.09
CA LEU A 34 2.02 -3.76 -2.41
C LEU A 34 1.03 -2.63 -2.74
N ALA A 35 1.09 -1.49 -2.04
CA ALA A 35 0.23 -0.35 -2.32
C ALA A 35 0.50 0.23 -3.72
N MET A 36 1.77 0.29 -4.14
CA MET A 36 2.10 0.69 -5.50
C MET A 36 1.60 -0.32 -6.54
N GLU A 37 1.82 -1.62 -6.33
CA GLU A 37 1.35 -2.67 -7.25
C GLU A 37 -0.17 -2.58 -7.47
N ARG A 38 -0.95 -2.44 -6.38
CA ARG A 38 -2.41 -2.27 -6.45
C ARG A 38 -2.84 -1.01 -7.21
N ALA A 39 -2.11 0.09 -7.03
CA ALA A 39 -2.39 1.33 -7.75
C ALA A 39 -2.05 1.25 -9.25
N GLN A 40 -1.17 0.34 -9.66
CA GLN A 40 -0.86 0.10 -11.07
C GLN A 40 -1.87 -0.84 -11.74
N ASP A 41 -2.39 -1.82 -11.00
CA ASP A 41 -3.37 -2.80 -11.51
C ASP A 41 -4.81 -2.25 -11.61
N ALA A 42 -5.10 -1.13 -10.96
CA ALA A 42 -6.44 -0.52 -10.95
C ALA A 42 -6.47 0.77 -11.79
N PRO A 43 -6.62 0.69 -13.12
CA PRO A 43 -6.71 1.89 -13.97
C PRO A 43 -8.08 2.59 -13.90
N ASP A 44 -9.07 2.04 -13.19
CA ASP A 44 -10.45 2.57 -13.19
C ASP A 44 -11.20 2.21 -11.88
N GLU A 45 -10.81 2.77 -10.74
CA GLU A 45 -11.66 2.72 -9.54
C GLU A 45 -12.75 3.80 -9.65
N VAL A 46 -13.96 3.38 -9.99
CA VAL A 46 -15.20 4.14 -9.71
C VAL A 46 -15.26 4.38 -8.19
N PRO A 47 -15.54 5.60 -7.70
CA PRO A 47 -15.53 5.87 -6.26
C PRO A 47 -16.52 4.91 -5.57
N VAL A 48 -16.05 4.12 -4.60
CA VAL A 48 -16.96 3.41 -3.72
C VAL A 48 -17.79 4.48 -3.02
N ALA A 49 -19.07 4.56 -3.38
CA ALA A 49 -20.01 5.39 -2.68
C ALA A 49 -19.93 5.04 -1.20
N THR A 50 -19.63 6.07 -0.41
CA THR A 50 -19.83 6.20 1.03
C THR A 50 -20.53 5.04 1.73
N MET A 51 -19.85 4.46 2.72
CA MET A 51 -20.39 3.90 3.96
C MET A 51 -21.92 3.72 4.01
N ASP A 52 -22.42 2.50 3.85
CA ASP A 52 -23.74 2.13 4.35
C ASP A 52 -23.71 0.76 5.08
N THR A 53 -23.80 0.86 6.40
CA THR A 53 -24.38 -0.09 7.38
C THR A 53 -23.59 -1.37 7.74
N PRO A 54 -23.20 -1.56 9.02
CA PRO A 54 -22.68 -2.84 9.51
C PRO A 54 -23.81 -3.88 9.58
N PRO A 55 -23.56 -5.18 9.30
CA PRO A 55 -24.60 -6.19 9.47
C PRO A 55 -24.93 -6.31 10.95
N GLU A 56 -26.20 -6.12 11.27
CA GLU A 56 -26.73 -6.29 12.62
C GLU A 56 -26.35 -7.67 13.16
N ARG A 57 -25.89 -7.67 14.41
CA ARG A 57 -25.48 -8.84 15.18
C ARG A 57 -26.65 -9.82 15.21
N ALA A 58 -26.60 -10.86 14.36
CA ALA A 58 -27.56 -11.95 14.43
C ALA A 58 -27.47 -12.59 15.81
N THR A 59 -28.49 -12.33 16.62
CA THR A 59 -28.77 -12.98 17.89
C THR A 59 -28.73 -14.49 17.66
N GLN A 60 -27.70 -15.14 18.16
CA GLN A 60 -27.70 -16.60 18.35
C GLN A 60 -28.22 -16.82 19.77
N ARG A 61 -29.47 -17.27 19.84
CA ARG A 61 -30.05 -17.93 21.01
C ARG A 61 -29.54 -19.35 21.11
#